data_AF-A0A6D0YDK3-F1
#
_entry.id   AF-A0A6D0YDK3-F1
#
_cell.length_a   1.000
_cell.length_b   1.000
_cell.length_c   1.000
_cell.angle_alpha   90.00
_cell.angle_beta   90.00
_cell.angle_gamma   90.00
#
_symmetry.space_group_name_H-M   'P 1'
#
loop_
_entity.id
_entity.type
_entity.pdbx_description
1 polymer ?
#
loop_
_entity_poly.entity_id
_entity_poly.type
_entity_poly.pdbx_seq_one_letter_code
_entity_poly.pdbx_strand_id
1 'polypeptide(L)'
;RYGRTPSAELAGVYDRSGKQVRSLNNDDKYLGRMEGHRHTGRPEIRYRYDSDGRVTEQLNPAGLSYTYQYEKDHITITDSLDRREVLHTQGEAGLK
;
A
#
# COMPACT_ATOMS: atom_id res chain seq x y z
N ARG A 1 9.19 -19.26 1.45
CA ARG A 1 10.24 -18.77 0.51
C ARG A 1 9.80 -17.41 -0.04
N TYR A 2 10.74 -16.54 -0.41
CA TYR A 2 10.44 -15.25 -1.04
C TYR A 2 10.92 -15.23 -2.49
N GLY A 3 10.12 -14.65 -3.38
CA GLY A 3 10.50 -14.30 -4.75
C GLY A 3 10.83 -12.82 -4.81
N ARG A 4 11.86 -12.46 -5.58
CA ARG A 4 12.32 -11.08 -5.73
C ARG A 4 12.33 -10.65 -7.20
N THR A 5 12.14 -9.37 -7.45
CA THR A 5 12.39 -8.74 -8.75
C THR A 5 13.90 -8.67 -9.05
N PRO A 6 14.31 -8.35 -10.30
CA PRO A 6 15.70 -8.05 -10.62
C PRO A 6 16.29 -6.90 -9.78
N SER A 7 15.46 -5.92 -9.41
CA SER A 7 15.79 -4.82 -8.47
C SER A 7 15.90 -5.27 -7.00
N ALA A 8 15.82 -6.57 -6.73
CA ALA A 8 15.87 -7.20 -5.40
C ALA A 8 14.69 -6.86 -4.46
N GLU A 9 13.60 -6.32 -4.99
CA GLU A 9 12.36 -6.03 -4.26
C GLU A 9 11.51 -7.28 -4.08
N LEU A 10 10.68 -7.31 -3.04
CA LEU A 10 9.81 -8.45 -2.78
C LEU A 10 8.69 -8.51 -3.83
N ALA A 11 8.57 -9.64 -4.54
CA ALA A 11 7.54 -9.84 -5.57
C ALA A 11 6.53 -10.94 -5.19
N GLY A 12 6.95 -11.90 -4.36
CA GLY A 12 6.10 -13.02 -3.99
C GLY A 12 6.48 -13.69 -2.67
N VAL A 13 5.47 -14.19 -1.97
CA VAL A 13 5.64 -15.03 -0.77
C VAL A 13 5.07 -16.40 -1.08
N TYR A 14 5.85 -17.44 -0.77
CA TYR A 14 5.50 -18.84 -1.00
C TYR A 14 5.47 -19.61 0.32
N ASP A 15 4.48 -20.47 0.49
CA ASP A 15 4.41 -21.39 1.63
C ASP A 15 5.46 -22.52 1.55
N ARG A 16 5.41 -23.47 2.50
CA ARG A 16 6.36 -24.59 2.57
C ARG A 16 6.21 -25.59 1.43
N SER A 17 5.03 -25.68 0.81
CA SER A 17 4.78 -26.53 -0.37
C SER A 17 5.26 -25.89 -1.66
N GLY A 18 5.65 -24.61 -1.62
CA GLY A 18 6.08 -23.85 -2.79
C GLY A 18 4.93 -23.14 -3.52
N LYS A 19 3.70 -23.20 -3.00
CA LYS A 19 2.55 -22.46 -3.54
C LYS A 19 2.70 -20.97 -3.19
N GLN A 20 2.44 -20.09 -4.15
CA GLN A 20 2.40 -18.65 -3.89
C GLN A 20 1.17 -18.31 -3.05
N VAL A 21 1.38 -17.57 -1.96
CA VAL A 21 0.33 -17.13 -1.01
C VAL A 21 0.15 -15.61 -1.02
N ARG A 22 1.12 -14.86 -1.54
CA ARG A 22 1.04 -13.42 -1.72
C ARG A 22 1.81 -12.99 -2.98
N SER A 23 1.24 -12.06 -3.74
CA SER A 23 1.92 -11.33 -4.82
C SER A 23 1.97 -9.84 -4.50
N LEU A 24 3.09 -9.21 -4.84
CA LEU A 24 3.31 -7.78 -4.72
C LEU A 24 3.64 -7.24 -6.12
N ASN A 25 2.98 -6.16 -6.50
CA ASN A 25 3.24 -5.41 -7.71
C ASN A 25 3.96 -4.13 -7.30
N ASN A 26 5.19 -3.95 -7.77
CA ASN A 26 6.04 -2.82 -7.43
C ASN A 26 6.05 -1.80 -8.57
N ASP A 27 6.30 -0.54 -8.23
CA ASP A 27 6.45 0.55 -9.18
C ASP A 27 7.80 0.43 -9.90
N ASP A 28 7.78 0.33 -11.23
CA ASP A 28 8.99 0.14 -12.03
C ASP A 28 9.91 1.38 -12.02
N LYS A 29 9.38 2.56 -11.69
CA LYS A 29 10.10 3.83 -11.71
C LYS A 29 10.66 4.19 -10.33
N TYR A 30 9.95 3.87 -9.26
CA TYR A 30 10.30 4.26 -7.90
C TYR A 30 10.51 3.04 -6.99
N LEU A 31 11.78 2.72 -6.71
CA LEU A 31 12.13 1.62 -5.81
C LEU A 31 11.49 1.77 -4.42
N GLY A 32 11.02 0.66 -3.88
CA GLY A 32 10.37 0.58 -2.57
C GLY A 32 8.88 0.97 -2.60
N ARG A 33 8.35 1.41 -3.76
CA ARG A 33 6.94 1.75 -3.91
C ARG A 33 6.15 0.56 -4.45
N MET A 34 5.04 0.23 -3.78
CA MET A 34 4.20 -0.91 -4.11
C MET A 34 2.88 -0.42 -4.70
N GLU A 35 2.61 -0.70 -5.97
CA GLU A 35 1.34 -0.31 -6.61
C GLU A 35 0.18 -1.20 -6.20
N GLY A 36 0.45 -2.44 -5.78
CA GLY A 36 -0.60 -3.32 -5.33
C GLY A 36 -0.10 -4.59 -4.67
N HIS A 37 -1.01 -5.23 -3.94
CA HIS A 37 -0.76 -6.56 -3.42
C HIS A 37 -2.02 -7.41 -3.38
N ARG A 38 -1.81 -8.72 -3.36
CA ARG A 38 -2.91 -9.69 -3.32
C ARG A 38 -2.51 -10.94 -2.56
N HIS A 39 -3.43 -11.43 -1.74
CA HIS A 39 -3.38 -12.80 -1.24
C HIS A 39 -4.05 -13.75 -2.23
N THR A 40 -3.54 -14.98 -2.34
CA THR A 40 -4.09 -15.98 -3.26
C THR A 40 -5.60 -16.16 -3.05
N GLY A 41 -6.38 -16.02 -4.13
CA GLY A 41 -7.83 -16.13 -4.11
C GLY A 41 -8.59 -14.88 -3.66
N ARG A 42 -7.92 -13.77 -3.35
CA ARG A 42 -8.56 -12.47 -3.05
C ARG A 42 -8.38 -11.49 -4.20
N PRO A 43 -9.23 -10.45 -4.33
CA PRO A 43 -8.94 -9.34 -5.22
C PRO A 43 -7.65 -8.63 -4.86
N GLU A 44 -7.05 -7.95 -5.84
CA GLU A 44 -5.90 -7.09 -5.61
C GLU A 44 -6.31 -5.80 -4.91
N ILE A 45 -5.53 -5.39 -3.92
CA ILE A 45 -5.57 -4.07 -3.31
C ILE A 45 -4.54 -3.20 -4.02
N ARG A 46 -4.92 -1.98 -4.41
CA ARG A 46 -4.04 -1.04 -5.13
C ARG A 46 -3.76 0.23 -4.34
N TYR A 47 -2.61 0.82 -4.58
CA TYR A 47 -2.15 2.05 -3.95
C TYR A 47 -1.90 3.13 -4.99
N ARG A 48 -2.29 4.36 -4.67
CA ARG A 48 -1.89 5.56 -5.39
C ARG A 48 -1.08 6.46 -4.49
N TYR A 49 -0.26 7.30 -5.10
CA TYR A 49 0.68 8.13 -4.38
C TYR A 49 0.71 9.55 -4.92
N ASP A 50 1.05 10.50 -4.05
CA ASP A 50 1.37 11.88 -4.43
C ASP A 50 2.80 12.00 -5.01
N SER A 51 3.20 13.23 -5.34
CA SER A 51 4.55 13.56 -5.84
C SER A 51 5.66 13.31 -4.83
N ASP A 52 5.34 13.33 -3.55
CA ASP A 52 6.29 13.16 -2.45
C ASP A 52 6.45 11.67 -2.09
N GLY A 53 5.70 10.79 -2.76
CA GLY A 53 5.76 9.35 -2.56
C GLY A 53 4.93 8.85 -1.38
N ARG A 54 3.98 9.66 -0.86
CA ARG A 54 3.04 9.23 0.17
C ARG A 54 1.82 8.59 -0.45
N VAL A 55 1.24 7.60 0.22
CA VAL A 55 0.03 6.90 -0.26
C VAL A 55 -1.19 7.80 -0.12
N THR A 56 -1.84 8.18 -1.21
CA THR A 56 -3.05 9.01 -1.18
C THR A 56 -4.33 8.21 -1.28
N GLU A 57 -4.28 7.01 -1.87
CA GLU A 57 -5.43 6.13 -1.98
C GLU A 57 -5.04 4.66 -1.76
N GLN A 58 -5.90 3.93 -1.07
CA GLN A 58 -5.92 2.47 -1.00
C GLN A 58 -7.26 1.97 -1.54
N LEU A 59 -7.24 1.33 -2.71
CA LEU A 59 -8.43 0.79 -3.36
C LEU A 59 -8.58 -0.69 -2.99
N ASN A 60 -9.66 -1.00 -2.29
CA ASN A 60 -9.94 -2.33 -1.74
C ASN A 60 -11.23 -2.91 -2.33
N PRO A 61 -11.18 -3.77 -3.36
CA PRO A 61 -12.40 -4.29 -4.00
C PRO A 61 -13.28 -5.17 -3.11
N ALA A 62 -12.73 -5.70 -2.01
CA ALA A 62 -13.42 -6.60 -1.09
C ALA A 62 -13.69 -5.98 0.29
N GLY A 63 -13.57 -4.65 0.42
CA GLY A 63 -13.73 -3.94 1.68
C GLY A 63 -13.85 -2.44 1.50
N LEU A 64 -13.57 -1.69 2.56
CA LEU A 64 -13.54 -0.24 2.52
C LEU A 64 -12.32 0.23 1.76
N SER A 65 -12.49 1.13 0.80
CA SER A 65 -11.35 1.87 0.24
C SER A 65 -11.06 3.08 1.12
N TYR A 66 -9.83 3.58 1.08
CA TYR A 66 -9.38 4.67 1.94
C TYR A 66 -8.69 5.75 1.12
N THR A 67 -8.89 7.00 1.50
CA THR A 67 -8.12 8.15 1.04
C THR A 67 -7.37 8.77 2.21
N TYR A 68 -6.19 9.32 1.93
CA TYR A 68 -5.30 9.90 2.93
C TYR A 68 -4.97 11.33 2.53
N GLN A 69 -5.19 12.26 3.46
CA GLN A 69 -4.77 13.65 3.34
C GLN A 69 -3.71 13.91 4.39
N TYR A 70 -2.57 14.43 3.95
CA TYR A 70 -1.42 14.68 4.79
C TYR A 70 -1.30 16.18 5.05
N GLU A 71 -1.27 16.52 6.33
CA GLU A 71 -1.02 17.86 6.84
C GLU A 71 0.18 17.82 7.76
N LYS A 72 0.75 18.99 8.08
CA LYS A 72 2.02 19.07 8.83
C LYS A 72 2.02 18.18 10.08
N ASP A 73 0.98 18.25 10.90
CA ASP A 73 0.90 17.60 12.21
C ASP A 73 -0.12 16.46 12.28
N HIS A 74 -0.81 16.14 11.18
CA HIS A 74 -1.82 15.09 11.19
C HIS A 74 -2.07 14.47 9.81
N ILE A 75 -2.72 13.31 9.84
CA ILE A 75 -3.21 12.61 8.65
C ILE A 75 -4.71 12.42 8.81
N THR A 76 -5.49 12.87 7.83
CA THR A 76 -6.93 12.58 7.76
C THR A 76 -7.16 11.38 6.87
N ILE A 77 -7.80 10.35 7.41
CA ILE A 77 -8.17 9.13 6.71
C ILE A 77 -9.68 9.16 6.49
N THR A 78 -10.12 9.02 5.24
CA THR A 78 -11.54 8.89 4.91
C THR A 78 -11.78 7.53 4.27
N ASP A 79 -12.71 6.76 4.81
CA ASP A 79 -13.11 5.50 4.19
C ASP A 79 -14.20 5.70 3.12
N SER A 80 -14.49 4.65 2.35
CA SER A 80 -15.49 4.69 1.28
C SER A 80 -16.95 4.80 1.76
N LEU A 81 -17.18 4.90 3.07
CA LEU A 81 -18.48 5.24 3.67
C LEU A 81 -18.47 6.67 4.24
N ASP A 82 -17.50 7.48 3.85
CA ASP A 82 -17.29 8.87 4.27
C ASP A 82 -17.01 9.05 5.77
N ARG A 83 -16.63 7.99 6.48
CA ARG A 83 -16.21 8.10 7.88
C ARG A 83 -14.78 8.61 7.94
N ARG A 84 -14.52 9.51 8.89
CA ARG A 84 -13.24 10.21 9.03
C ARG A 84 -12.55 9.86 10.34
N GLU A 85 -11.26 9.59 10.24
CA GLU A 85 -10.34 9.42 11.38
C GLU A 85 -9.15 10.38 11.20
N VAL A 86 -8.71 11.01 12.29
CA VAL A 86 -7.54 11.91 12.29
C VAL A 86 -6.46 11.32 13.18
N LEU A 87 -5.30 11.07 12.59
CA LEU A 87 -4.12 10.60 13.30
C LEU A 87 -3.15 11.77 13.49
N HIS A 88 -2.90 12.17 14.72
CA HIS A 88 -1.90 13.19 15.02
C HIS A 88 -0.49 12.59 14.98
N THR A 89 0.41 13.28 14.30
CA THR A 89 1.79 12.86 14.11
C THR A 89 2.74 13.94 14.59
N GLN A 90 3.81 13.55 15.28
CA GLN A 90 4.92 14.44 15.57
C GLN A 90 5.92 14.31 14.41
N GLY A 91 5.75 15.10 13.34
CA GLY A 91 6.57 15.00 12.12
C GLY A 91 6.19 16.03 11.06
N GLU A 92 6.73 15.92 9.85
CA GLU A 92 6.33 16.72 8.68
C GLU A 92 5.44 15.89 7.74
N ALA A 93 4.15 15.80 8.06
CA ALA A 93 3.15 15.22 7.17
C ALA A 93 3.44 13.77 6.72
N GLY A 94 3.94 12.91 7.61
CA GLY A 94 4.14 11.49 7.32
C GLY A 94 5.39 11.13 6.51
N LEU A 95 6.34 12.06 6.33
CA LEU A 95 7.71 11.72 5.91
C LEU A 95 8.58 11.38 7.12
N LYS A 96 9.47 10.40 6.95
CA LYS A 96 10.49 10.01 7.92
C LYS A 96 11.71 10.90 7.83
#